data_AF-A0A3P3XGP3-F1
#
_entry.id   AF-A0A3P3XGP3-F1
#
_cell.length_a   1.000
_cell.length_b   1.000
_cell.length_c   1.000
_cell.angle_alpha   90.00
_cell.angle_beta   90.00
_cell.angle_gamma   90.00
#
_symmetry.space_group_name_H-M   'P 1'
#
loop_
_entity.id
_entity.type
_entity.pdbx_description
1 polymer ?
#
loop_
_entity_poly.entity_id
_entity_poly.type
_entity_poly.pdbx_seq_one_letter_code
_entity_poly.pdbx_strand_id
1 'polypeptide(L)'
;MISFENWKEGFLVTVAGQRLLWHSAKRPAVFVHRAGEMRSAWRSAGTCLPTMASGRSALFRFSGGLVMREELRDARSVAAFADYSSAYSTAIFSLYFSCLDKEIDSVRLRFHDMPKAHWNGLGPREQHLARGTIALPLGARSAAFAMDGRFILCSSSGERKLRFSEAEMLFDLDLPAEVHFGYARTPAEACRLWRYSFGSLDSFFENPDESYRGAHSGKSQTLIAAEARAHSVVIPQEAAGLLGSLSFSGAGPEDYQQLNMAVAQAVREGSIWKYANLMLCQPDIALPAQFRREIGNAFISLGDILPARLKNRYAKIRAGLEKYWEFCRMRWTEDGIPALLHPSLLYPQDVALESRDDLLMAGADMVFAPNLKEKGELASLVLPEGEWVHFWTSRIYPSGRVTVHAPAGAPALFYRAESEYSWLFDSVRQVASRL
;
A
#
# COMPACT_ATOMS: atom_id res chain seq x y z
N MET A 1 12.12 16.27 -3.67
CA MET A 1 12.89 17.03 -2.64
C MET A 1 11.92 17.39 -1.53
N ILE A 2 12.31 17.19 -0.27
CA ILE A 2 11.50 17.58 0.90
C ILE A 2 12.12 18.87 1.47
N SER A 3 11.32 19.90 1.73
CA SER A 3 11.74 21.10 2.44
C SER A 3 10.87 21.33 3.68
N PHE A 4 11.52 21.84 4.72
CA PHE A 4 10.87 22.33 5.93
C PHE A 4 11.24 23.80 6.09
N GLU A 5 10.23 24.67 6.18
CA GLU A 5 10.41 26.11 6.20
C GLU A 5 9.71 26.73 7.41
N ASN A 6 10.43 27.60 8.13
CA ASN A 6 9.82 28.46 9.14
C ASN A 6 8.91 29.48 8.44
N TRP A 7 7.67 29.60 8.89
CA TRP A 7 6.66 30.41 8.22
C TRP A 7 5.89 31.30 9.20
N LYS A 8 6.19 32.60 9.23
CA LYS A 8 5.58 33.63 10.11
C LYS A 8 5.56 33.26 11.60
N GLU A 9 4.59 32.43 12.00
CA GLU A 9 4.28 31.97 13.36
C GLU A 9 4.01 30.45 13.38
N GLY A 10 4.71 29.71 12.53
CA GLY A 10 4.47 28.30 12.29
C GLY A 10 5.48 27.69 11.33
N PHE A 11 5.06 26.67 10.61
CA PHE A 11 5.93 25.93 9.69
C PHE A 11 5.17 25.44 8.47
N LEU A 12 5.93 25.16 7.42
CA LEU A 12 5.46 24.59 6.17
C LEU A 12 6.36 23.41 5.79
N VAL A 13 5.74 22.26 5.51
CA VAL A 13 6.41 21.08 4.94
C VAL A 13 6.00 20.98 3.47
N THR A 14 6.99 21.01 2.59
CA THR A 14 6.80 20.84 1.15
C THR A 14 7.49 19.55 0.71
N VAL A 15 6.79 18.74 -0.08
CA VAL A 15 7.34 17.50 -0.66
C VAL A 15 7.10 17.53 -2.16
N ALA A 16 8.17 17.40 -2.93
CA ALA A 16 8.12 17.46 -4.40
C ALA A 16 7.42 18.72 -4.93
N GLY A 17 7.63 19.86 -4.28
CA GLY A 17 7.01 21.15 -4.64
C GLY A 17 5.56 21.31 -4.16
N GLN A 18 4.93 20.28 -3.60
CA GLN A 18 3.57 20.34 -3.05
C GLN A 18 3.59 20.62 -1.55
N ARG A 19 2.70 21.52 -1.10
CA ARG A 19 2.58 21.89 0.31
C ARG A 19 1.75 20.84 1.03
N LEU A 20 2.39 20.01 1.84
CA LEU A 20 1.70 18.89 2.46
C LEU A 20 1.13 19.24 3.84
N LEU A 21 1.92 19.95 4.65
CA LEU A 21 1.54 20.31 6.02
C LEU A 21 1.84 21.77 6.26
N TRP A 22 0.82 22.56 6.62
CA TRP A 22 0.95 24.00 6.81
C TRP A 22 0.30 24.47 8.11
N HIS A 23 1.13 24.84 9.09
CA HIS A 23 0.67 25.34 10.38
C HIS A 23 0.91 26.85 10.50
N SER A 24 -0.12 27.58 10.96
CA SER A 24 -0.03 28.97 11.42
C SER A 24 -1.18 29.30 12.37
N ALA A 25 -1.10 30.43 13.09
CA ALA A 25 -2.20 30.91 13.94
C ALA A 25 -3.55 31.06 13.19
N LYS A 26 -3.51 31.45 11.90
CA LYS A 26 -4.72 31.62 11.07
C LYS A 26 -5.19 30.33 10.38
N ARG A 27 -4.29 29.37 10.18
CA ARG A 27 -4.55 28.09 9.51
C ARG A 27 -3.83 26.98 10.29
N PRO A 28 -4.40 26.50 11.41
CA PRO A 28 -3.76 25.47 12.20
C PRO A 28 -3.84 24.12 11.48
N ALA A 29 -2.72 23.41 11.41
CA ALA A 29 -2.69 22.04 10.90
C ALA A 29 -2.45 20.99 12.00
N VAL A 30 -2.23 21.45 13.23
CA VAL A 30 -1.98 20.60 14.38
C VAL A 30 -3.04 20.93 15.43
N PHE A 31 -3.75 19.89 15.86
CA PHE A 31 -4.80 19.98 16.86
C PHE A 31 -4.52 18.99 17.98
N VAL A 32 -5.00 19.31 19.18
CA VAL A 32 -4.91 18.46 20.36
C VAL A 32 -6.30 18.12 20.86
N HIS A 33 -6.39 16.95 21.50
CA HIS A 33 -7.57 16.50 22.22
C HIS A 33 -7.17 16.22 23.68
N ARG A 34 -8.11 16.42 24.61
CA ARG A 34 -7.92 16.15 26.03
C ARG A 34 -8.75 14.96 26.49
N ALA A 35 -8.16 14.11 27.33
CA ALA A 35 -8.81 12.97 27.93
C ALA A 35 -10.08 13.39 28.68
N GLY A 36 -11.19 12.68 28.42
CA GLY A 36 -12.49 12.97 29.02
C GLY A 36 -13.33 14.02 28.28
N GLU A 37 -12.79 14.73 27.29
CA GLU A 37 -13.59 15.56 26.39
C GLU A 37 -14.31 14.69 25.32
N MET A 38 -15.36 15.26 24.72
CA MET A 38 -16.01 14.61 23.58
C MET A 38 -15.03 14.54 22.41
N ARG A 39 -14.99 13.41 21.69
CA ARG A 39 -14.06 13.20 20.54
C ARG A 39 -14.24 14.17 19.36
N SER A 40 -15.26 15.01 19.37
CA SER A 40 -15.43 16.12 18.42
C SER A 40 -14.72 17.41 18.85
N ALA A 41 -14.30 17.54 20.11
CA ALA A 41 -13.76 18.73 20.76
C ALA A 41 -12.26 18.94 20.48
N TRP A 42 -11.88 18.99 19.20
CA TRP A 42 -10.49 19.25 18.81
C TRP A 42 -10.17 20.74 18.88
N ARG A 43 -9.02 21.08 19.48
CA ARG A 43 -8.56 22.46 19.62
C ARG A 43 -7.25 22.65 18.90
N SER A 44 -7.01 23.85 18.37
CA SER A 44 -5.69 24.19 17.83
C SER A 44 -4.63 23.95 18.90
N ALA A 45 -3.48 23.38 18.50
CA ALA A 45 -2.32 23.30 19.39
C ALA A 45 -1.79 24.70 19.79
N GLY A 46 -2.25 25.77 19.11
CA GLY A 46 -1.88 27.15 19.39
C GLY A 46 -0.58 27.56 18.70
N THR A 47 0.02 28.66 19.14
CA THR A 47 1.28 29.17 18.55
C THR A 47 2.44 28.26 18.90
N CYS A 48 3.37 28.03 17.96
CA CYS A 48 4.58 27.27 18.23
C CYS A 48 5.83 28.15 18.23
N LEU A 49 6.75 27.85 19.14
CA LEU A 49 8.09 28.44 19.18
C LEU A 49 9.13 27.38 18.78
N PRO A 50 9.81 27.53 17.63
CA PRO A 50 10.88 26.63 17.24
C PRO A 50 12.17 26.89 18.05
N THR A 51 12.89 25.83 18.38
CA THR A 51 14.25 25.88 18.94
C THR A 51 15.08 24.79 18.29
N MET A 52 16.34 25.04 17.98
CA MET A 52 17.22 23.98 17.47
C MET A 52 17.49 22.95 18.57
N ALA A 53 17.18 21.69 18.31
CA ALA A 53 17.55 20.57 19.18
C ALA A 53 18.93 20.01 18.82
N SER A 54 19.29 20.03 17.53
CA SER A 54 20.62 19.70 17.02
C SER A 54 20.83 20.35 15.65
N GLY A 55 22.01 20.20 15.03
CA GLY A 55 22.28 20.75 13.70
C GLY A 55 21.39 20.22 12.56
N ARG A 56 20.56 19.19 12.80
CA ARG A 56 19.63 18.58 11.81
C ARG A 56 18.23 18.33 12.38
N SER A 57 17.89 18.95 13.50
CA SER A 57 16.63 18.72 14.20
C SER A 57 16.18 19.98 14.94
N ALA A 58 14.95 20.40 14.70
CA ALA A 58 14.26 21.43 15.46
C ALA A 58 13.18 20.85 16.39
N LEU A 59 12.95 21.54 17.50
CA LEU A 59 11.94 21.25 18.51
C LEU A 59 10.93 22.40 18.54
N PHE A 60 9.66 22.07 18.45
CA PHE A 60 8.53 23.00 18.43
C PHE A 60 7.72 22.79 19.69
N ARG A 61 7.63 23.83 20.52
CA ARG A 61 6.76 23.84 21.69
C ARG A 61 5.52 24.65 21.38
N PHE A 62 4.36 24.02 21.48
CA PHE A 62 3.07 24.65 21.23
C PHE A 62 2.48 25.20 22.53
N SER A 63 1.81 26.36 22.46
CA SER A 63 1.16 26.97 23.63
C SER A 63 0.06 26.09 24.25
N GLY A 64 -0.50 25.16 23.46
CA GLY A 64 -1.45 24.15 23.92
C GLY A 64 -0.82 22.97 24.66
N GLY A 65 0.49 22.97 24.95
CA GLY A 65 1.16 21.93 25.74
C GLY A 65 1.82 20.80 24.94
N LEU A 66 1.52 20.70 23.64
CA LEU A 66 2.11 19.72 22.73
C LEU A 66 3.58 20.06 22.43
N VAL A 67 4.41 19.01 22.29
CA VAL A 67 5.79 19.10 21.84
C VAL A 67 5.93 18.29 20.55
N MET A 68 6.52 18.91 19.52
CA MET A 68 6.83 18.25 18.25
C MET A 68 8.33 18.38 17.97
N ARG A 69 8.99 17.28 17.64
CA ARG A 69 10.38 17.29 17.16
C ARG A 69 10.40 16.90 15.69
N GLU A 70 11.19 17.60 14.87
CA GLU A 70 11.47 17.21 13.50
C GLU A 70 12.87 16.62 13.33
N GLU A 71 13.01 15.69 12.38
CA GLU A 71 14.28 15.09 12.02
C GLU A 71 14.30 14.81 10.51
N LEU A 72 15.30 15.37 9.82
CA LEU A 72 15.57 15.08 8.41
C LEU A 72 16.69 14.04 8.31
N ARG A 73 16.41 12.93 7.63
CA ARG A 73 17.37 11.87 7.30
C ARG A 73 17.62 11.82 5.79
N ASP A 74 18.88 11.93 5.40
CA ASP A 74 19.34 11.69 4.03
C ASP A 74 19.42 10.17 3.81
N ALA A 75 18.98 9.65 2.67
CA ALA A 75 19.08 8.23 2.34
C ALA A 75 20.53 7.70 2.39
N ARG A 76 21.55 8.55 2.20
CA ARG A 76 22.97 8.17 2.37
C ARG A 76 23.31 7.74 3.81
N SER A 77 22.53 8.17 4.79
CA SER A 77 22.69 7.75 6.20
C SER A 77 22.02 6.41 6.51
N VAL A 78 21.22 5.86 5.58
CA VAL A 78 20.67 4.50 5.66
C VAL A 78 21.70 3.59 5.01
N ALA A 79 22.56 2.95 5.81
CA ALA A 79 23.73 2.18 5.35
C ALA A 79 23.42 1.16 4.23
N ALA A 80 22.23 0.56 4.24
CA ALA A 80 21.78 -0.41 3.23
C ALA A 80 21.35 0.22 1.88
N PHE A 81 21.13 1.53 1.82
CA PHE A 81 20.78 2.28 0.60
C PHE A 81 22.02 2.86 -0.11
N ALA A 82 23.18 2.83 0.55
CA ALA A 82 24.43 3.39 0.04
C ALA A 82 25.04 2.58 -1.12
N ASP A 83 24.83 1.26 -1.13
CA ASP A 83 25.37 0.36 -2.17
C ASP A 83 24.69 0.55 -3.55
N TYR A 84 23.54 1.23 -3.60
CA TYR A 84 22.71 1.36 -4.80
C TYR A 84 22.63 2.77 -5.40
N SER A 85 23.27 3.80 -4.83
CA SER A 85 23.21 5.15 -5.41
C SER A 85 24.45 6.01 -5.13
N SER A 86 25.19 6.32 -6.20
CA SER A 86 26.16 7.40 -6.25
C SER A 86 25.56 8.77 -6.65
N ALA A 87 24.23 8.94 -6.82
CA ALA A 87 23.72 10.17 -7.45
C ALA A 87 22.30 10.69 -7.13
N TYR A 88 21.48 10.12 -6.22
CA TYR A 88 20.06 10.52 -6.14
C TYR A 88 19.56 11.09 -4.79
N SER A 89 18.64 12.06 -4.91
CA SER A 89 18.05 12.88 -3.83
C SER A 89 16.84 12.20 -3.17
N THR A 90 17.07 11.13 -2.41
CA THR A 90 16.06 10.45 -1.59
C THR A 90 16.15 10.95 -0.14
N ALA A 91 15.02 11.20 0.50
CA ALA A 91 14.99 11.77 1.85
C ALA A 91 13.77 11.30 2.64
N ILE A 92 13.93 11.23 3.96
CA ILE A 92 12.86 11.01 4.91
C ILE A 92 12.84 12.15 5.92
N PHE A 93 11.65 12.68 6.14
CA PHE A 93 11.39 13.71 7.11
C PHE A 93 10.42 13.18 8.16
N SER A 94 10.77 13.26 9.44
CA SER A 94 9.99 12.67 10.54
C SER A 94 9.52 13.73 11.51
N LEU A 95 8.26 13.63 11.93
CA LEU A 95 7.65 14.43 12.99
C LEU A 95 7.31 13.51 14.16
N TYR A 96 7.87 13.81 15.33
CA TYR A 96 7.64 13.08 16.57
C TYR A 96 6.80 13.95 17.50
N PHE A 97 5.67 13.44 17.96
CA PHE A 97 4.74 14.13 18.84
C PHE A 97 4.72 13.51 20.22
N SER A 98 4.88 14.35 21.24
CA SER A 98 4.75 14.00 22.65
C SER A 98 4.11 15.15 23.42
N CYS A 99 3.66 14.88 24.64
CA CYS A 99 3.08 15.91 25.49
C CYS A 99 3.57 15.75 26.93
N LEU A 100 3.82 16.88 27.59
CA LEU A 100 4.11 16.92 29.03
C LEU A 100 2.83 17.05 29.87
N ASP A 101 1.78 17.66 29.30
CA ASP A 101 0.45 17.71 29.90
C ASP A 101 -0.23 16.36 29.72
N LYS A 102 -0.40 15.62 30.82
CA LYS A 102 -1.00 14.27 30.84
C LYS A 102 -2.47 14.26 30.44
N GLU A 103 -3.13 15.41 30.45
CA GLU A 103 -4.51 15.49 29.98
C GLU A 103 -4.61 15.44 28.46
N ILE A 104 -3.53 15.75 27.72
CA ILE A 104 -3.53 15.69 26.26
C ILE A 104 -3.13 14.29 25.83
N ASP A 105 -4.11 13.57 25.28
CA ASP A 105 -3.98 12.16 24.93
C ASP A 105 -3.82 11.92 23.43
N SER A 106 -4.20 12.89 22.58
CA SER A 106 -4.24 12.69 21.14
C SER A 106 -3.84 13.95 20.36
N VAL A 107 -3.26 13.73 19.18
CA VAL A 107 -2.95 14.76 18.18
C VAL A 107 -3.72 14.50 16.90
N ARG A 108 -4.25 15.55 16.29
CA ARG A 108 -4.76 15.52 14.91
C ARG A 108 -3.85 16.32 14.01
N LEU A 109 -3.41 15.70 12.93
CA LEU A 109 -2.76 16.38 11.82
C LEU A 109 -3.75 16.59 10.68
N ARG A 110 -3.74 17.80 10.13
CA ARG A 110 -4.50 18.17 8.95
C ARG A 110 -3.55 18.48 7.82
N PHE A 111 -3.58 17.65 6.79
CA PHE A 111 -2.87 17.86 5.55
C PHE A 111 -3.79 18.61 4.59
N HIS A 112 -3.40 19.84 4.30
CA HIS A 112 -4.06 20.68 3.30
C HIS A 112 -3.46 20.39 1.93
N ASP A 113 -4.20 20.76 0.90
CA ASP A 113 -3.86 20.53 -0.52
C ASP A 113 -4.35 19.15 -0.96
N MET A 114 -4.48 18.93 -2.28
CA MET A 114 -4.78 17.65 -2.95
C MET A 114 -6.13 17.46 -3.67
N PRO A 115 -6.59 18.35 -4.57
CA PRO A 115 -7.51 17.90 -5.63
C PRO A 115 -6.85 16.93 -6.65
N LYS A 116 -5.51 16.72 -6.61
CA LYS A 116 -4.73 15.99 -7.65
C LYS A 116 -3.48 15.27 -7.14
N ALA A 117 -3.44 14.86 -5.89
CA ALA A 117 -2.18 14.35 -5.35
C ALA A 117 -2.00 12.85 -5.40
N HIS A 118 -3.05 12.15 -5.81
CA HIS A 118 -3.02 10.74 -6.17
C HIS A 118 -2.28 9.89 -5.11
N TRP A 119 -2.59 10.15 -3.82
CA TRP A 119 -2.18 9.27 -2.73
C TRP A 119 -2.94 7.96 -2.87
N ASN A 120 -2.20 6.87 -3.02
CA ASN A 120 -2.74 5.53 -3.08
C ASN A 120 -2.39 4.77 -1.79
N GLY A 121 -3.14 3.70 -1.51
CA GLY A 121 -2.91 2.81 -0.36
C GLY A 121 -3.41 3.29 0.98
N LEU A 122 -4.01 4.48 1.03
CA LEU A 122 -4.76 4.97 2.19
C LEU A 122 -6.22 4.51 2.24
N GLY A 123 -6.60 3.63 1.32
CA GLY A 123 -7.97 3.21 1.05
C GLY A 123 -8.14 2.94 -0.45
N PRO A 124 -9.35 2.58 -0.91
CA PRO A 124 -9.72 2.52 -2.30
C PRO A 124 -9.37 3.84 -3.01
N ARG A 125 -8.81 3.73 -4.21
CA ARG A 125 -8.44 4.85 -5.11
C ARG A 125 -9.51 5.92 -5.25
N GLU A 126 -9.14 7.07 -5.82
CA GLU A 126 -10.06 8.16 -6.21
C GLU A 126 -11.28 7.68 -7.03
N GLN A 127 -11.12 6.65 -7.86
CA GLN A 127 -12.21 6.00 -8.62
C GLN A 127 -13.06 5.00 -7.81
N HIS A 128 -12.68 4.74 -6.56
CA HIS A 128 -13.37 3.91 -5.57
C HIS A 128 -13.73 4.68 -4.28
N LEU A 129 -13.61 6.02 -4.30
CA LEU A 129 -14.01 7.00 -3.28
C LEU A 129 -14.42 6.38 -1.92
N ALA A 130 -13.43 6.06 -1.10
CA ALA A 130 -13.64 5.91 0.33
C ALA A 130 -13.94 7.28 0.94
N ARG A 131 -15.20 7.71 0.82
CA ARG A 131 -15.74 8.81 1.64
C ARG A 131 -15.93 8.26 3.04
N GLY A 132 -14.87 8.27 3.86
CA GLY A 132 -14.90 7.50 5.09
C GLY A 132 -13.86 7.88 6.14
N THR A 133 -14.14 7.40 7.36
CA THR A 133 -13.17 7.35 8.45
C THR A 133 -12.70 5.91 8.58
N ILE A 134 -11.39 5.68 8.47
CA ILE A 134 -10.79 4.37 8.64
C ILE A 134 -10.12 4.32 10.01
N ALA A 135 -10.54 3.37 10.85
CA ALA A 135 -9.94 3.11 12.14
C ALA A 135 -8.90 1.99 12.01
N LEU A 136 -7.68 2.25 12.50
CA LEU A 136 -6.60 1.27 12.53
C LEU A 136 -6.47 0.64 13.93
N PRO A 137 -6.26 -0.68 14.03
CA PRO A 137 -6.04 -1.34 15.31
C PRO A 137 -4.70 -0.91 15.94
N LEU A 138 -4.59 -1.09 17.26
CA LEU A 138 -3.38 -0.82 18.04
C LEU A 138 -2.15 -1.54 17.44
N GLY A 139 -1.02 -0.85 17.32
CA GLY A 139 0.25 -1.44 16.89
C GLY A 139 0.38 -1.76 15.39
N ALA A 140 -0.67 -1.63 14.57
CA ALA A 140 -0.55 -1.68 13.12
C ALA A 140 0.38 -0.56 12.59
N ARG A 141 0.77 -0.57 11.32
CA ARG A 141 1.40 0.56 10.64
C ARG A 141 0.62 0.84 9.36
N SER A 142 0.51 2.11 8.97
CA SER A 142 -0.11 2.47 7.70
C SER A 142 0.83 3.34 6.90
N ALA A 143 1.11 2.92 5.67
CA ALA A 143 1.77 3.75 4.69
C ALA A 143 0.83 4.07 3.52
N ALA A 144 1.12 5.19 2.87
CA ALA A 144 0.55 5.59 1.60
C ALA A 144 1.66 5.90 0.64
N PHE A 145 1.45 5.64 -0.64
CA PHE A 145 2.38 6.00 -1.68
C PHE A 145 1.65 6.79 -2.77
N ALA A 146 2.23 7.90 -3.19
CA ALA A 146 1.77 8.65 -4.34
C ALA A 146 2.55 8.24 -5.60
N MET A 147 1.93 8.43 -6.76
CA MET A 147 2.52 8.07 -8.05
C MET A 147 3.81 8.81 -8.38
N ASP A 148 4.03 9.97 -7.77
CA ASP A 148 5.23 10.79 -7.92
C ASP A 148 6.37 10.39 -6.95
N GLY A 149 6.24 9.24 -6.28
CA GLY A 149 7.28 8.69 -5.40
C GLY A 149 7.27 9.25 -3.98
N ARG A 150 6.24 10.01 -3.59
CA ARG A 150 6.04 10.38 -2.18
C ARG A 150 5.46 9.23 -1.39
N PHE A 151 5.81 9.15 -0.12
CA PHE A 151 5.11 8.28 0.82
C PHE A 151 4.85 9.00 2.15
N ILE A 152 3.79 8.59 2.85
CA ILE A 152 3.53 8.98 4.24
C ILE A 152 3.34 7.73 5.07
N LEU A 153 3.88 7.72 6.29
CA LEU A 153 3.74 6.65 7.27
C LEU A 153 3.36 7.26 8.61
N CYS A 154 2.40 6.67 9.30
CA CYS A 154 2.05 7.08 10.67
C CYS A 154 2.07 5.90 11.66
N SER A 155 2.57 6.16 12.86
CA SER A 155 2.53 5.28 14.02
C SER A 155 2.05 6.04 15.26
N SER A 156 1.49 5.31 16.21
CA SER A 156 0.93 5.85 17.46
C SER A 156 0.94 4.75 18.51
N SER A 157 1.01 5.14 19.78
CA SER A 157 0.86 4.26 20.94
C SER A 157 -0.53 3.63 21.07
N GLY A 158 -1.55 4.17 20.39
CA GLY A 158 -2.96 3.90 20.64
C GLY A 158 -3.80 3.75 19.38
N GLU A 159 -5.02 4.26 19.45
CA GLU A 159 -5.96 4.31 18.34
C GLU A 159 -5.51 5.30 17.27
N ARG A 160 -5.83 4.99 16.03
CA ARG A 160 -5.60 5.90 14.90
C ARG A 160 -6.82 5.94 14.00
N LYS A 161 -7.19 7.14 13.59
CA LYS A 161 -8.27 7.35 12.61
C LYS A 161 -7.78 8.22 11.49
N LEU A 162 -7.93 7.73 10.27
CA LEU A 162 -7.64 8.49 9.07
C LEU A 162 -8.95 8.87 8.40
N ARG A 163 -9.08 10.12 7.97
CA ARG A 163 -10.24 10.61 7.22
C ARG A 163 -9.80 11.29 5.96
N PHE A 164 -10.55 11.05 4.90
CA PHE A 164 -10.23 11.51 3.56
C PHE A 164 -11.38 12.34 3.02
N SER A 165 -11.03 13.47 2.40
CA SER A 165 -11.94 14.33 1.66
C SER A 165 -11.25 14.82 0.38
N GLU A 166 -11.99 15.47 -0.51
CA GLU A 166 -11.46 16.01 -1.77
C GLU A 166 -10.39 17.11 -1.58
N ALA A 167 -10.29 17.70 -0.38
CA ALA A 167 -9.42 18.85 -0.14
C ALA A 167 -8.46 18.69 1.06
N GLU A 168 -8.65 17.66 1.88
CA GLU A 168 -7.82 17.43 3.07
C GLU A 168 -7.79 15.96 3.49
N MET A 169 -6.68 15.59 4.13
CA MET A 169 -6.54 14.34 4.90
C MET A 169 -6.37 14.67 6.39
N LEU A 170 -7.12 13.97 7.25
CA LEU A 170 -7.08 14.15 8.70
C LEU A 170 -6.61 12.88 9.39
N PHE A 171 -5.56 13.00 10.20
CA PHE A 171 -4.95 11.88 10.90
C PHE A 171 -5.10 12.13 12.39
N ASP A 172 -5.98 11.38 13.06
CA ASP A 172 -6.13 11.37 14.52
C ASP A 172 -5.25 10.27 15.07
N LEU A 173 -4.32 10.61 15.96
CA LEU A 173 -3.31 9.71 16.50
C LEU A 173 -3.23 9.89 18.02
N ASP A 174 -3.39 8.81 18.78
CA ASP A 174 -3.10 8.83 20.23
C ASP A 174 -1.60 9.08 20.46
N LEU A 175 -1.25 9.74 21.56
CA LEU A 175 0.14 10.11 21.88
C LEU A 175 0.85 9.03 22.73
N PRO A 176 2.18 8.84 22.56
CA PRO A 176 3.04 9.45 21.55
C PRO A 176 2.74 8.97 20.13
N ALA A 177 2.98 9.84 19.15
CA ALA A 177 2.73 9.58 17.74
C ALA A 177 3.91 10.01 16.87
N GLU A 178 4.12 9.31 15.75
CA GLU A 178 5.15 9.64 14.77
C GLU A 178 4.55 9.67 13.37
N VAL A 179 4.96 10.65 12.57
CA VAL A 179 4.57 10.77 11.17
C VAL A 179 5.78 11.02 10.31
N HIS A 180 6.00 10.14 9.34
CA HIS A 180 7.13 10.19 8.42
C HIS A 180 6.66 10.51 7.01
N PHE A 181 7.40 11.37 6.34
CA PHE A 181 7.23 11.72 4.93
C PHE A 181 8.48 11.30 4.19
N GLY A 182 8.31 10.55 3.12
CA GLY A 182 9.40 10.17 2.24
C GLY A 182 9.18 10.64 0.82
N TYR A 183 10.29 10.73 0.10
CA TYR A 183 10.28 11.03 -1.32
C TYR A 183 11.39 10.28 -2.04
N ALA A 184 11.01 9.65 -3.15
CA ALA A 184 11.90 9.11 -4.17
C ALA A 184 11.42 9.55 -5.57
N ARG A 185 12.20 9.27 -6.62
CA ARG A 185 11.85 9.71 -7.98
C ARG A 185 10.79 8.82 -8.63
N THR A 186 10.67 7.59 -8.15
CA THR A 186 9.66 6.62 -8.63
C THR A 186 8.94 5.97 -7.45
N PRO A 187 7.71 5.46 -7.64
CA PRO A 187 7.01 4.67 -6.63
C PRO A 187 7.80 3.44 -6.17
N ALA A 188 8.47 2.74 -7.09
CA ALA A 188 9.30 1.58 -6.75
C ALA A 188 10.48 1.95 -5.83
N GLU A 189 11.18 3.06 -6.11
CA GLU A 189 12.22 3.58 -5.21
C GLU A 189 11.64 4.03 -3.87
N ALA A 190 10.42 4.57 -3.87
CA ALA A 190 9.72 4.96 -2.65
C ALA A 190 9.44 3.72 -1.77
N CYS A 191 8.95 2.62 -2.36
CA CYS A 191 8.76 1.34 -1.67
C CYS A 191 10.07 0.81 -1.06
N ARG A 192 11.17 0.88 -1.82
CA ARG A 192 12.51 0.53 -1.32
C ARG A 192 12.91 1.39 -0.14
N LEU A 193 12.84 2.71 -0.29
CA LEU A 193 13.22 3.65 0.75
C LEU A 193 12.40 3.42 2.03
N TRP A 194 11.10 3.18 1.88
CA TRP A 194 10.22 2.78 2.98
C TRP A 194 10.68 1.46 3.62
N ARG A 195 10.93 0.41 2.82
CA ARG A 195 11.32 -0.91 3.35
C ARG A 195 12.64 -0.87 4.10
N TYR A 196 13.66 -0.19 3.59
CA TYR A 196 14.94 -0.10 4.30
C TYR A 196 14.84 0.72 5.57
N SER A 197 14.06 1.79 5.56
CA SER A 197 14.01 2.73 6.68
C SER A 197 13.12 2.24 7.83
N PHE A 198 12.14 1.39 7.53
CA PHE A 198 11.14 0.96 8.51
C PHE A 198 10.99 -0.57 8.62
N GLY A 199 11.59 -1.33 7.69
CA GLY A 199 11.46 -2.78 7.61
C GLY A 199 12.56 -3.59 8.30
N SER A 200 13.72 -3.00 8.60
CA SER A 200 14.76 -3.65 9.44
C SER A 200 14.45 -3.60 10.94
N LEU A 201 13.42 -2.85 11.34
CA LEU A 201 12.99 -2.67 12.73
C LEU A 201 12.33 -3.91 13.35
N ASP A 202 12.06 -4.96 12.56
CA ASP A 202 11.53 -6.22 13.10
C ASP A 202 12.62 -7.12 13.70
N SER A 203 13.91 -6.79 13.55
CA SER A 203 15.00 -7.68 14.04
C SER A 203 16.23 -7.02 14.65
N PHE A 204 16.50 -5.73 14.46
CA PHE A 204 17.69 -5.10 15.05
C PHE A 204 17.41 -3.63 15.36
N PHE A 205 17.42 -3.23 16.64
CA PHE A 205 17.99 -2.00 17.20
C PHE A 205 17.57 -1.88 18.68
N GLU A 206 18.38 -2.47 19.57
CA GLU A 206 18.65 -1.87 20.87
C GLU A 206 19.77 -0.84 20.62
N ASN A 207 19.46 0.45 20.53
CA ASN A 207 20.46 1.51 20.52
C ASN A 207 20.25 2.40 21.76
N PRO A 208 21.28 2.72 22.56
CA PRO A 208 21.09 3.22 23.94
C PRO A 208 20.69 4.70 24.08
N ASP A 209 20.65 5.48 23.00
CA ASP A 209 20.44 6.95 23.04
C ASP A 209 19.00 7.40 22.69
N GLU A 210 18.02 6.53 22.91
CA GLU A 210 16.63 6.73 22.48
C GLU A 210 15.64 6.80 23.66
N SER A 211 15.52 7.96 24.31
CA SER A 211 14.49 8.20 25.33
C SER A 211 13.09 8.48 24.76
N TYR A 212 12.93 8.52 23.43
CA TYR A 212 11.68 8.91 22.75
C TYR A 212 11.26 8.05 21.56
N ARG A 213 12.04 7.04 21.14
CA ARG A 213 11.63 6.15 20.04
C ARG A 213 11.05 4.88 20.65
N GLY A 214 9.75 4.65 20.41
CA GLY A 214 9.08 3.43 20.85
C GLY A 214 9.69 2.22 20.13
N ALA A 215 9.87 1.11 20.86
CA ALA A 215 10.19 -0.18 20.25
C ALA A 215 9.01 -0.61 19.37
N HIS A 216 9.11 -0.36 18.06
CA HIS A 216 7.99 -0.57 17.13
C HIS A 216 8.06 -1.96 16.49
N SER A 217 7.79 -3.04 17.23
CA SER A 217 7.54 -4.37 16.65
C SER A 217 6.08 -4.45 16.17
N GLY A 218 5.76 -3.82 15.04
CA GLY A 218 4.39 -3.72 14.52
C GLY A 218 4.21 -4.55 13.25
N LYS A 219 3.23 -5.45 13.22
CA LYS A 219 2.82 -6.10 11.96
C LYS A 219 2.28 -5.03 11.00
N SER A 220 2.70 -5.08 9.73
CA SER A 220 2.02 -4.31 8.69
C SER A 220 0.58 -4.82 8.63
N GLN A 221 -0.38 -3.94 8.88
CA GLN A 221 -1.79 -4.20 8.62
C GLN A 221 -2.31 -2.99 7.88
N THR A 222 -2.73 -3.23 6.65
CA THR A 222 -3.10 -2.16 5.72
C THR A 222 -4.55 -1.73 5.93
N LEU A 223 -4.80 -0.43 5.74
CA LEU A 223 -6.13 0.19 5.82
C LEU A 223 -7.18 -0.53 4.96
N ILE A 224 -6.73 -1.02 3.80
CA ILE A 224 -7.54 -1.66 2.77
C ILE A 224 -8.11 -3.00 3.25
N ALA A 225 -7.35 -3.77 4.02
CA ALA A 225 -7.84 -5.03 4.60
C ALA A 225 -8.91 -4.77 5.68
N ALA A 226 -8.78 -3.68 6.45
CA ALA A 226 -9.78 -3.29 7.43
C ALA A 226 -11.07 -2.77 6.77
N GLU A 227 -10.94 -1.99 5.69
CA GLU A 227 -12.06 -1.44 4.94
C GLU A 227 -12.85 -2.52 4.18
N ALA A 228 -12.16 -3.46 3.52
CA ALA A 228 -12.82 -4.59 2.85
C ALA A 228 -13.70 -5.41 3.82
N ARG A 229 -13.33 -5.50 5.10
CA ARG A 229 -14.14 -6.17 6.14
C ARG A 229 -15.37 -5.37 6.57
N ALA A 230 -15.37 -4.05 6.37
CA ALA A 230 -16.50 -3.19 6.71
C ALA A 230 -17.62 -3.24 5.67
N HIS A 231 -17.31 -3.61 4.42
CA HIS A 231 -18.30 -3.76 3.36
C HIS A 231 -19.08 -5.08 3.48
N SER A 232 -20.40 -5.02 3.30
CA SER A 232 -21.30 -6.19 3.37
C SER A 232 -21.31 -7.03 2.09
N VAL A 233 -20.95 -6.43 0.95
CA VAL A 233 -20.81 -7.06 -0.38
C VAL A 233 -19.70 -6.33 -1.14
N VAL A 234 -18.79 -7.04 -1.79
CA VAL A 234 -17.70 -6.46 -2.62
C VAL A 234 -17.80 -7.03 -4.04
N ILE A 235 -17.96 -6.19 -5.08
CA ILE A 235 -18.04 -6.65 -6.49
C ILE A 235 -16.63 -6.92 -7.09
N PRO A 236 -16.47 -7.65 -8.21
CA PRO A 236 -15.14 -7.99 -8.76
C PRO A 236 -14.28 -6.77 -9.10
N GLN A 237 -14.90 -5.68 -9.57
CA GLN A 237 -14.20 -4.43 -9.89
C GLN A 237 -13.62 -3.76 -8.64
N GLU A 238 -14.40 -3.71 -7.56
CA GLU A 238 -13.94 -3.19 -6.27
C GLU A 238 -12.83 -4.07 -5.69
N ALA A 239 -12.95 -5.40 -5.79
CA ALA A 239 -11.90 -6.31 -5.35
C ALA A 239 -10.57 -6.08 -6.08
N ALA A 240 -10.60 -5.91 -7.41
CA ALA A 240 -9.41 -5.60 -8.21
C ALA A 240 -8.81 -4.23 -7.82
N GLY A 241 -9.68 -3.24 -7.60
CA GLY A 241 -9.33 -1.92 -7.08
C GLY A 241 -8.65 -1.93 -5.71
N LEU A 242 -9.18 -2.72 -4.77
CA LEU A 242 -8.60 -2.89 -3.43
C LEU A 242 -7.20 -3.53 -3.52
N LEU A 243 -7.02 -4.54 -4.37
CA LEU A 243 -5.72 -5.17 -4.60
C LEU A 243 -4.70 -4.19 -5.23
N GLY A 244 -5.12 -3.37 -6.20
CA GLY A 244 -4.27 -2.34 -6.79
C GLY A 244 -3.96 -1.20 -5.82
N SER A 245 -4.90 -0.86 -4.94
CA SER A 245 -4.67 0.11 -3.86
C SER A 245 -3.65 -0.43 -2.85
N LEU A 246 -3.70 -1.73 -2.58
CA LEU A 246 -2.84 -2.41 -1.60
C LEU A 246 -1.37 -2.32 -2.01
N SER A 247 -1.11 -2.21 -3.32
CA SER A 247 0.23 -2.00 -3.91
C SER A 247 0.93 -0.75 -3.40
N PHE A 248 0.16 0.25 -2.98
CA PHE A 248 0.66 1.56 -2.55
C PHE A 248 0.52 1.76 -1.05
N SER A 249 0.57 0.69 -0.25
CA SER A 249 0.38 0.79 1.21
C SER A 249 1.51 0.21 2.05
N GLY A 250 2.58 -0.29 1.42
CA GLY A 250 3.63 -1.05 2.11
C GLY A 250 3.15 -2.44 2.53
N ALA A 251 2.06 -2.93 1.92
CA ALA A 251 1.51 -4.26 2.15
C ALA A 251 2.55 -5.35 1.97
N GLY A 252 2.64 -6.26 2.94
CA GLY A 252 3.36 -7.52 2.79
C GLY A 252 2.51 -8.57 2.09
N PRO A 253 3.10 -9.71 1.70
CA PRO A 253 2.37 -10.83 1.10
C PRO A 253 1.17 -11.30 1.95
N GLU A 254 1.28 -11.26 3.28
CA GLU A 254 0.20 -11.60 4.22
C GLU A 254 -1.02 -10.68 4.10
N ASP A 255 -0.83 -9.40 3.82
CA ASP A 255 -1.93 -8.43 3.69
C ASP A 255 -2.81 -8.75 2.49
N TYR A 256 -2.22 -9.16 1.36
CA TYR A 256 -2.95 -9.59 0.17
C TYR A 256 -3.84 -10.80 0.50
N GLN A 257 -3.33 -11.73 1.29
CA GLN A 257 -4.09 -12.91 1.71
C GLN A 257 -5.25 -12.56 2.63
N GLN A 258 -5.04 -11.65 3.59
CA GLN A 258 -6.10 -11.17 4.47
C GLN A 258 -7.20 -10.46 3.67
N LEU A 259 -6.83 -9.62 2.70
CA LEU A 259 -7.77 -8.96 1.80
C LEU A 259 -8.55 -10.00 0.98
N ASN A 260 -7.87 -11.02 0.44
CA ASN A 260 -8.52 -12.08 -0.32
C ASN A 260 -9.57 -12.83 0.49
N MET A 261 -9.27 -13.13 1.76
CA MET A 261 -10.22 -13.79 2.65
C MET A 261 -11.45 -12.92 2.90
N ALA A 262 -11.23 -11.62 3.15
CA ALA A 262 -12.32 -10.66 3.33
C ALA A 262 -13.19 -10.54 2.07
N VAL A 263 -12.57 -10.41 0.89
CA VAL A 263 -13.28 -10.37 -0.40
C VAL A 263 -14.08 -11.65 -0.61
N ALA A 264 -13.47 -12.83 -0.40
CA ALA A 264 -14.12 -14.12 -0.59
C ALA A 264 -15.35 -14.30 0.32
N GLN A 265 -15.28 -13.82 1.57
CA GLN A 265 -16.41 -13.85 2.52
C GLN A 265 -17.55 -12.90 2.13
N ALA A 266 -17.27 -11.83 1.38
CA ALA A 266 -18.23 -10.82 0.96
C ALA A 266 -18.97 -11.16 -0.36
N VAL A 267 -18.58 -12.22 -1.08
CA VAL A 267 -19.21 -12.61 -2.35
C VAL A 267 -20.53 -13.34 -2.09
N ARG A 268 -21.65 -12.83 -2.63
CA ARG A 268 -22.98 -13.43 -2.39
C ARG A 268 -23.70 -14.10 -3.57
N GLU A 269 -23.34 -13.90 -4.85
CA GLU A 269 -23.75 -14.75 -6.00
C GLU A 269 -23.26 -14.16 -7.35
N GLY A 270 -23.34 -14.94 -8.45
CA GLY A 270 -23.32 -14.42 -9.83
C GLY A 270 -21.98 -14.03 -10.49
N SER A 271 -20.82 -14.15 -9.82
CA SER A 271 -19.51 -13.81 -10.41
C SER A 271 -18.32 -14.60 -9.84
N ILE A 272 -18.57 -15.74 -9.20
CA ILE A 272 -17.60 -16.55 -8.45
C ILE A 272 -16.33 -16.86 -9.26
N TRP A 273 -16.47 -17.19 -10.54
CA TRP A 273 -15.32 -17.51 -11.40
C TRP A 273 -14.43 -16.30 -11.70
N LYS A 274 -14.95 -15.07 -11.64
CA LYS A 274 -14.16 -13.83 -11.82
C LYS A 274 -13.30 -13.54 -10.60
N TYR A 275 -13.83 -13.78 -9.40
CA TYR A 275 -13.01 -13.77 -8.18
C TYR A 275 -11.99 -14.91 -8.23
N ALA A 276 -12.37 -16.11 -8.69
CA ALA A 276 -11.39 -17.19 -8.88
C ALA A 276 -10.26 -16.80 -9.85
N ASN A 277 -10.59 -16.12 -10.96
CA ASN A 277 -9.61 -15.55 -11.89
C ASN A 277 -8.67 -14.54 -11.20
N LEU A 278 -9.22 -13.62 -10.37
CA LEU A 278 -8.44 -12.68 -9.56
C LEU A 278 -7.41 -13.40 -8.66
N MET A 279 -7.83 -14.52 -8.09
CA MET A 279 -7.05 -15.29 -7.12
C MET A 279 -6.04 -16.25 -7.77
N LEU A 280 -6.08 -16.42 -9.10
CA LEU A 280 -5.19 -17.33 -9.84
C LEU A 280 -3.72 -16.92 -9.72
N CYS A 281 -3.46 -15.62 -9.78
CA CYS A 281 -2.13 -15.03 -9.88
C CYS A 281 -1.79 -14.25 -8.61
N GLN A 282 -2.15 -14.80 -7.45
CA GLN A 282 -1.85 -14.19 -6.16
C GLN A 282 -0.91 -15.06 -5.32
N PRO A 283 -0.14 -14.45 -4.41
CA PRO A 283 0.82 -15.16 -3.58
C PRO A 283 0.19 -16.12 -2.57
N ASP A 284 0.68 -17.36 -2.55
CA ASP A 284 0.32 -18.42 -1.57
C ASP A 284 1.23 -18.44 -0.33
N ILE A 285 1.89 -17.33 -0.07
CA ILE A 285 3.11 -17.24 0.72
C ILE A 285 2.93 -17.44 2.25
N ALA A 286 1.74 -17.24 2.83
CA ALA A 286 1.60 -17.28 4.31
C ALA A 286 0.31 -17.95 4.85
N LEU A 287 -0.15 -19.06 4.25
CA LEU A 287 -1.28 -19.80 4.84
C LEU A 287 -0.83 -20.98 5.71
N PRO A 288 -1.15 -20.98 7.02
CA PRO A 288 -1.21 -22.22 7.81
C PRO A 288 -2.06 -23.26 7.07
N ALA A 289 -1.77 -24.55 7.23
CA ALA A 289 -2.48 -25.63 6.52
C ALA A 289 -4.02 -25.57 6.68
N GLN A 290 -4.51 -24.96 7.76
CA GLN A 290 -5.93 -24.68 8.01
C GLN A 290 -6.55 -23.75 6.96
N PHE A 291 -5.81 -22.76 6.44
CA PHE A 291 -6.29 -21.81 5.44
C PHE A 291 -6.24 -22.35 4.00
N ARG A 292 -5.33 -23.29 3.71
CA ARG A 292 -5.41 -24.10 2.48
C ARG A 292 -6.69 -24.95 2.47
N ARG A 293 -7.10 -25.44 3.64
CA ARG A 293 -8.43 -26.06 3.85
C ARG A 293 -9.56 -25.05 3.84
N GLU A 294 -9.41 -23.83 4.36
CA GLU A 294 -10.50 -22.83 4.43
C GLU A 294 -10.74 -22.05 3.14
N ILE A 295 -9.73 -21.78 2.31
CA ILE A 295 -9.97 -21.34 0.93
C ILE A 295 -10.67 -22.48 0.19
N GLY A 296 -10.19 -23.71 0.36
CA GLY A 296 -10.91 -24.92 -0.05
C GLY A 296 -12.33 -24.98 0.49
N ASN A 297 -12.57 -24.62 1.75
CA ASN A 297 -13.87 -24.72 2.42
C ASN A 297 -14.79 -23.53 2.12
N ALA A 298 -14.27 -22.35 1.81
CA ALA A 298 -15.00 -21.24 1.22
C ALA A 298 -15.43 -21.64 -0.20
N PHE A 299 -14.57 -22.37 -0.94
CA PHE A 299 -14.93 -23.05 -2.20
C PHE A 299 -15.86 -24.28 -2.02
N ILE A 300 -16.01 -24.83 -0.80
CA ILE A 300 -16.96 -25.92 -0.46
C ILE A 300 -18.28 -25.34 0.07
N SER A 301 -18.28 -24.17 0.71
CA SER A 301 -19.50 -23.39 1.00
C SER A 301 -20.05 -22.68 -0.24
N LEU A 302 -19.25 -22.55 -1.30
CA LEU A 302 -19.65 -22.23 -2.69
C LEU A 302 -20.10 -23.50 -3.45
N GLY A 303 -20.84 -24.37 -2.76
CA GLY A 303 -20.94 -25.82 -2.94
C GLY A 303 -21.14 -26.40 -4.34
N ASP A 304 -21.81 -25.74 -5.29
CA ASP A 304 -22.27 -26.43 -6.53
C ASP A 304 -21.97 -25.72 -7.87
N ILE A 305 -21.18 -24.64 -7.92
CA ILE A 305 -21.18 -23.76 -9.12
C ILE A 305 -19.90 -23.81 -9.97
N LEU A 306 -18.72 -24.10 -9.42
CA LEU A 306 -17.48 -24.24 -10.20
C LEU A 306 -17.19 -25.71 -10.56
N PRO A 307 -17.08 -26.09 -11.84
CA PRO A 307 -16.73 -27.45 -12.25
C PRO A 307 -15.43 -27.94 -11.60
N ALA A 308 -15.38 -29.20 -11.17
CA ALA A 308 -14.20 -29.82 -10.55
C ALA A 308 -12.92 -29.67 -11.40
N ARG A 309 -13.08 -29.69 -12.73
CA ARG A 309 -12.02 -29.42 -13.71
C ARG A 309 -11.35 -28.07 -13.49
N LEU A 310 -12.12 -27.01 -13.25
CA LEU A 310 -11.60 -25.67 -12.98
C LEU A 310 -10.85 -25.65 -11.65
N LYS A 311 -11.44 -26.21 -10.58
CA LYS A 311 -10.80 -26.29 -9.25
C LYS A 311 -9.41 -26.95 -9.33
N ASN A 312 -9.30 -28.07 -10.04
CA ASN A 312 -8.04 -28.77 -10.26
C ASN A 312 -7.03 -27.94 -11.06
N ARG A 313 -7.48 -27.26 -12.12
CA ARG A 313 -6.62 -26.36 -12.91
C ARG A 313 -6.06 -25.23 -12.05
N TYR A 314 -6.89 -24.55 -11.26
CA TYR A 314 -6.45 -23.49 -10.33
C TYR A 314 -5.40 -23.99 -9.34
N ALA A 315 -5.66 -25.12 -8.69
CA ALA A 315 -4.74 -25.70 -7.72
C ALA A 315 -3.37 -26.03 -8.34
N LYS A 316 -3.36 -26.55 -9.57
CA LYS A 316 -2.13 -26.88 -10.30
C LYS A 316 -1.36 -25.65 -10.74
N ILE A 317 -2.04 -24.59 -11.19
CA ILE A 317 -1.39 -23.33 -11.54
C ILE A 317 -0.74 -22.70 -10.31
N ARG A 318 -1.49 -22.58 -9.20
CA ARG A 318 -0.97 -22.00 -7.95
C ARG A 318 0.23 -22.78 -7.41
N ALA A 319 0.14 -24.11 -7.35
CA ALA A 319 1.26 -24.95 -6.94
C ALA A 319 2.47 -24.82 -7.89
N GLY A 320 2.22 -24.74 -9.19
CA GLY A 320 3.28 -24.57 -10.19
C GLY A 320 4.01 -23.23 -10.11
N LEU A 321 3.35 -22.17 -9.63
CA LEU A 321 3.92 -20.83 -9.48
C LEU A 321 4.65 -20.60 -8.14
N GLU A 322 4.70 -21.58 -7.24
CA GLU A 322 5.27 -21.43 -5.89
C GLU A 322 6.70 -20.84 -5.89
N LYS A 323 7.58 -21.32 -6.78
CA LYS A 323 8.96 -20.80 -6.91
C LYS A 323 9.00 -19.33 -7.33
N TYR A 324 8.06 -18.91 -8.18
CA TYR A 324 7.96 -17.51 -8.61
C TYR A 324 7.46 -16.62 -7.47
N TRP A 325 6.52 -17.13 -6.67
CA TRP A 325 6.03 -16.43 -5.49
C TRP A 325 7.09 -16.28 -4.41
N GLU A 326 7.94 -17.29 -4.21
CA GLU A 326 9.08 -17.19 -3.30
C GLU A 326 10.06 -16.09 -3.74
N PHE A 327 10.34 -15.97 -5.04
CA PHE A 327 11.11 -14.86 -5.59
C PHE A 327 10.44 -13.50 -5.31
N CYS A 328 9.14 -13.38 -5.53
CA CYS A 328 8.40 -12.15 -5.24
C CYS A 328 8.41 -11.81 -3.73
N ARG A 329 8.39 -12.83 -2.86
CA ARG A 329 8.53 -12.67 -1.40
C ARG A 329 9.89 -12.08 -1.03
N MET A 330 10.95 -12.60 -1.64
CA MET A 330 12.31 -12.10 -1.43
C MET A 330 12.43 -10.66 -1.90
N ARG A 331 11.90 -10.35 -3.08
CA ARG A 331 11.82 -8.97 -3.59
C ARG A 331 11.08 -8.03 -2.65
N TRP A 332 9.97 -8.45 -2.05
CA TRP A 332 9.31 -7.64 -1.03
C TRP A 332 10.18 -7.46 0.22
N THR A 333 10.85 -8.53 0.67
CA THR A 333 11.69 -8.52 1.86
C THR A 333 12.90 -7.60 1.71
N GLU A 334 13.51 -7.58 0.53
CA GLU A 334 14.70 -6.81 0.18
C GLU A 334 14.35 -5.39 -0.27
N ASP A 335 13.43 -5.26 -1.22
CA ASP A 335 13.14 -4.00 -1.93
C ASP A 335 11.79 -3.37 -1.52
N GLY A 336 10.95 -4.03 -0.72
CA GLY A 336 9.62 -3.52 -0.38
C GLY A 336 8.61 -3.54 -1.54
N ILE A 337 8.99 -4.09 -2.69
CA ILE A 337 8.10 -4.18 -3.86
C ILE A 337 7.02 -5.22 -3.57
N PRO A 338 5.72 -4.87 -3.65
CA PRO A 338 4.66 -5.82 -3.39
C PRO A 338 4.68 -7.00 -4.37
N ALA A 339 4.34 -8.20 -3.89
CA ALA A 339 4.30 -9.39 -4.75
C ALA A 339 3.15 -9.34 -5.78
N LEU A 340 2.02 -8.73 -5.42
CA LEU A 340 0.95 -8.38 -6.33
C LEU A 340 0.87 -6.86 -6.35
N LEU A 341 0.90 -6.24 -7.52
CA LEU A 341 0.99 -4.79 -7.62
C LEU A 341 0.21 -4.22 -8.79
N HIS A 342 -0.21 -2.97 -8.66
CA HIS A 342 -0.70 -2.19 -9.78
C HIS A 342 0.44 -1.85 -10.75
N PRO A 343 0.24 -1.98 -12.07
CA PRO A 343 1.30 -1.79 -13.06
C PRO A 343 2.05 -0.44 -12.95
N SER A 344 1.35 0.65 -12.63
CA SER A 344 2.00 1.97 -12.53
C SER A 344 3.09 2.06 -11.45
N LEU A 345 3.14 1.11 -10.49
CA LEU A 345 4.26 1.05 -9.54
C LEU A 345 5.59 0.78 -10.26
N LEU A 346 5.60 -0.08 -11.29
CA LEU A 346 6.79 -0.42 -12.08
C LEU A 346 6.92 0.40 -13.36
N TYR A 347 5.80 0.89 -13.91
CA TYR A 347 5.77 1.72 -15.11
C TYR A 347 5.12 3.08 -14.81
N PRO A 348 5.73 3.91 -13.94
CA PRO A 348 5.12 5.17 -13.51
C PRO A 348 4.99 6.21 -14.63
N GLN A 349 5.71 6.03 -15.75
CA GLN A 349 5.65 6.94 -16.91
C GLN A 349 4.51 6.61 -17.88
N ASP A 350 3.93 5.42 -17.78
CA ASP A 350 2.82 5.01 -18.64
C ASP A 350 1.48 5.42 -18.02
N VAL A 351 1.05 6.63 -18.38
CA VAL A 351 -0.21 7.23 -17.92
C VAL A 351 -1.43 6.38 -18.30
N ALA A 352 -1.34 5.55 -19.35
CA ALA A 352 -2.45 4.67 -19.75
C ALA A 352 -2.71 3.56 -18.71
N LEU A 353 -1.74 3.28 -17.84
CA LEU A 353 -1.87 2.29 -16.76
C LEU A 353 -2.44 2.90 -15.48
N GLU A 354 -2.29 4.20 -15.24
CA GLU A 354 -2.67 4.86 -13.98
C GLU A 354 -4.15 4.66 -13.63
N SER A 355 -5.02 4.77 -14.63
CA SER A 355 -6.47 4.65 -14.45
C SER A 355 -7.00 3.21 -14.52
N ARG A 356 -6.14 2.18 -14.49
CA ARG A 356 -6.53 0.78 -14.75
C ARG A 356 -6.70 -0.01 -13.45
N ASP A 357 -7.92 -0.08 -12.90
CA ASP A 357 -8.19 -0.97 -11.75
C ASP A 357 -8.42 -2.43 -12.15
N ASP A 358 -8.55 -2.70 -13.44
CA ASP A 358 -8.81 -4.02 -14.00
C ASP A 358 -7.54 -4.75 -14.47
N LEU A 359 -6.36 -4.21 -14.11
CA LEU A 359 -5.06 -4.73 -14.51
C LEU A 359 -4.14 -4.79 -13.30
N LEU A 360 -3.57 -5.97 -13.06
CA LEU A 360 -2.64 -6.21 -11.97
C LEU A 360 -1.40 -6.91 -12.52
N MET A 361 -0.29 -6.74 -11.82
CA MET A 361 0.92 -7.51 -12.04
C MET A 361 1.18 -8.45 -10.86
N ALA A 362 1.60 -9.66 -11.21
CA ALA A 362 2.14 -10.65 -10.29
C ALA A 362 3.66 -10.61 -10.45
N GLY A 363 4.34 -10.05 -9.45
CA GLY A 363 5.74 -9.65 -9.55
C GLY A 363 5.98 -8.69 -10.72
N ALA A 364 7.21 -8.67 -11.23
CA ALA A 364 7.57 -7.86 -12.39
C ALA A 364 7.28 -8.56 -13.73
N ASP A 365 6.98 -9.87 -13.71
CA ASP A 365 7.04 -10.72 -14.90
C ASP A 365 5.68 -11.14 -15.43
N MET A 366 4.62 -11.10 -14.61
CA MET A 366 3.28 -11.49 -15.05
C MET A 366 2.32 -10.31 -14.97
N VAL A 367 1.51 -10.14 -16.01
CA VAL A 367 0.41 -9.16 -16.03
C VAL A 367 -0.89 -9.88 -16.33
N PHE A 368 -1.94 -9.53 -15.59
CA PHE A 368 -3.24 -10.17 -15.75
C PHE A 368 -4.41 -9.22 -15.55
N ALA A 369 -5.49 -9.52 -16.26
CA ALA A 369 -6.78 -8.86 -16.14
C ALA A 369 -7.87 -9.95 -15.99
N PRO A 370 -8.58 -10.00 -14.84
CA PRO A 370 -9.50 -11.10 -14.50
C PRO A 370 -10.82 -11.14 -15.30
N ASN A 371 -10.97 -10.36 -16.39
CA ASN A 371 -12.21 -10.15 -17.15
C ASN A 371 -13.40 -9.77 -16.24
N LEU A 372 -13.48 -8.49 -15.90
CA LEU A 372 -14.45 -7.97 -14.93
C LEU A 372 -15.83 -7.66 -15.55
N LYS A 373 -15.96 -7.69 -16.89
CA LYS A 373 -17.23 -7.42 -17.60
C LYS A 373 -18.31 -8.42 -17.21
N GLU A 374 -19.55 -7.96 -17.03
CA GLU A 374 -20.68 -8.83 -16.67
C GLU A 374 -20.88 -9.99 -17.65
N LYS A 375 -20.74 -9.72 -18.96
CA LYS A 375 -20.92 -10.69 -20.06
C LYS A 375 -19.74 -10.65 -21.03
N GLY A 376 -19.42 -11.80 -21.60
CA GLY A 376 -18.44 -11.97 -22.67
C GLY A 376 -17.13 -12.63 -22.22
N GLU A 377 -16.53 -13.39 -23.13
CA GLU A 377 -15.27 -14.09 -22.92
C GLU A 377 -14.09 -13.33 -23.54
N LEU A 378 -14.21 -12.01 -23.75
CA LEU A 378 -13.15 -11.17 -24.28
C LEU A 378 -12.70 -10.17 -23.23
N ALA A 379 -11.40 -10.22 -22.92
CA ALA A 379 -10.75 -9.24 -22.07
C ALA A 379 -9.88 -8.32 -22.92
N SER A 380 -10.02 -7.01 -22.70
CA SER A 380 -9.18 -5.98 -23.29
C SER A 380 -8.29 -5.41 -22.20
N LEU A 381 -6.99 -5.36 -22.44
CA LEU A 381 -5.99 -4.85 -21.51
C LEU A 381 -4.89 -4.07 -22.25
N VAL A 382 -4.12 -3.30 -21.48
CA VAL A 382 -2.93 -2.59 -21.96
C VAL A 382 -1.73 -3.34 -21.42
N LEU A 383 -0.91 -3.90 -22.31
CA LEU A 383 0.36 -4.51 -21.95
C LEU A 383 1.40 -3.41 -21.75
N PRO A 384 2.12 -3.37 -20.61
CA PRO A 384 3.21 -2.42 -20.40
C PRO A 384 4.33 -2.60 -21.41
N GLU A 385 5.29 -1.68 -21.42
CA GLU A 385 6.49 -1.75 -22.26
C GLU A 385 7.20 -3.12 -22.16
N GLY A 386 7.51 -3.71 -23.32
CA GLY A 386 8.19 -5.01 -23.45
C GLY A 386 7.46 -5.99 -24.38
N GLU A 387 8.00 -7.21 -24.45
CA GLU A 387 7.38 -8.34 -25.15
C GLU A 387 6.73 -9.31 -24.17
N TRP A 388 5.49 -9.71 -24.48
CA TRP A 388 4.63 -10.47 -23.58
C TRP A 388 4.10 -11.72 -24.26
N VAL A 389 4.27 -12.87 -23.61
CA VAL A 389 3.76 -14.15 -24.05
C VAL A 389 2.40 -14.39 -23.40
N HIS A 390 1.37 -14.57 -24.20
CA HIS A 390 0.05 -14.96 -23.73
C HIS A 390 0.10 -16.37 -23.13
N PHE A 391 -0.22 -16.48 -21.85
CA PHE A 391 -0.01 -17.68 -21.05
C PHE A 391 -0.70 -18.91 -21.64
N TRP A 392 -1.88 -18.78 -22.22
CA TRP A 392 -2.64 -19.96 -22.70
C TRP A 392 -2.24 -20.43 -24.09
N THR A 393 -1.89 -19.50 -24.99
CA THR A 393 -1.68 -19.80 -26.42
C THR A 393 -0.22 -19.73 -26.84
N SER A 394 0.69 -19.33 -25.94
CA SER A 394 2.11 -19.07 -26.21
C SER A 394 2.36 -18.06 -27.34
N ARG A 395 1.36 -17.21 -27.65
CA ARG A 395 1.50 -16.17 -28.68
C ARG A 395 2.20 -14.97 -28.07
N ILE A 396 3.15 -14.40 -28.81
CA ILE A 396 3.90 -13.21 -28.39
C ILE A 396 3.14 -11.96 -28.85
N TYR A 397 3.08 -10.97 -27.96
CA TYR A 397 2.45 -9.67 -28.19
C TYR A 397 3.43 -8.56 -27.77
N PRO A 398 3.51 -7.46 -28.52
CA PRO A 398 4.21 -6.27 -28.06
C PRO A 398 3.39 -5.54 -26.99
N SER A 399 3.99 -4.53 -26.36
CA SER A 399 3.29 -3.55 -25.52
C SER A 399 2.11 -2.89 -26.25
N GLY A 400 1.13 -2.41 -25.49
CA GLY A 400 -0.03 -1.69 -26.00
C GLY A 400 -1.35 -2.45 -25.82
N ARG A 401 -2.40 -1.98 -26.49
CA ARG A 401 -3.76 -2.54 -26.34
C ARG A 401 -3.86 -3.91 -27.02
N VAL A 402 -4.33 -4.89 -26.27
CA VAL A 402 -4.63 -6.23 -26.78
C VAL A 402 -6.02 -6.66 -26.33
N THR A 403 -6.68 -7.47 -27.16
CA THR A 403 -7.92 -8.16 -26.79
C THR A 403 -7.74 -9.65 -27.02
N VAL A 404 -8.00 -10.44 -25.98
CA VAL A 404 -7.84 -11.90 -26.01
C VAL A 404 -9.07 -12.61 -25.48
N HIS A 405 -9.22 -13.87 -25.88
CA HIS A 405 -10.21 -14.77 -25.31
C HIS A 405 -9.82 -15.12 -23.87
N ALA A 406 -10.68 -14.79 -22.92
CA ALA A 406 -10.52 -14.94 -21.48
C ALA A 406 -11.78 -15.56 -20.84
N PRO A 407 -12.07 -16.85 -21.12
CA PRO A 407 -13.21 -17.56 -20.54
C PRO A 407 -12.97 -17.91 -19.06
N ALA A 408 -13.99 -18.48 -18.40
CA ALA A 408 -13.87 -18.90 -17.02
C ALA A 408 -12.71 -19.89 -16.81
N GLY A 409 -11.78 -19.57 -15.88
CA GLY A 409 -10.61 -20.40 -15.60
C GLY A 409 -9.45 -20.25 -16.58
N ALA A 410 -9.54 -19.28 -17.50
CA ALA A 410 -8.44 -18.84 -18.33
C ALA A 410 -8.48 -17.31 -18.46
N PRO A 411 -8.15 -16.54 -17.39
CA PRO A 411 -8.11 -15.08 -17.46
C PRO A 411 -7.10 -14.59 -18.50
N ALA A 412 -7.22 -13.33 -18.92
CA ALA A 412 -6.18 -12.70 -19.72
C ALA A 412 -4.90 -12.59 -18.89
N LEU A 413 -3.95 -13.48 -19.18
CA LEU A 413 -2.72 -13.65 -18.42
C LEU A 413 -1.55 -13.71 -19.40
N PHE A 414 -0.52 -12.92 -19.11
CA PHE A 414 0.69 -12.83 -19.90
C PHE A 414 1.90 -12.86 -19.00
N TYR A 415 3.00 -13.38 -19.50
CA TYR A 415 4.30 -13.26 -18.86
C TYR A 415 5.33 -12.63 -19.80
N ARG A 416 6.32 -11.92 -19.25
CA ARG A 416 7.40 -11.31 -20.03
C ARG A 416 8.20 -12.38 -20.77
N ALA A 417 8.44 -12.18 -22.06
CA ALA A 417 9.21 -13.13 -22.88
C ALA A 417 10.64 -13.33 -22.33
N GLU A 418 11.26 -12.24 -21.87
CA GLU A 418 12.62 -12.22 -21.32
C GLU A 418 12.71 -12.61 -19.84
N SER A 419 11.61 -13.04 -19.22
CA SER A 419 11.65 -13.44 -17.81
C SER A 419 12.55 -14.66 -17.62
N GLU A 420 13.39 -14.63 -16.59
CA GLU A 420 14.17 -15.78 -16.13
C GLU A 420 13.27 -16.97 -15.71
N TYR A 421 11.99 -16.69 -15.43
CA TYR A 421 10.97 -17.68 -15.08
C TYR A 421 10.10 -18.09 -16.28
N SER A 422 10.40 -17.66 -17.51
CA SER A 422 9.61 -18.03 -18.71
C SER A 422 9.42 -19.54 -18.86
N TRP A 423 10.49 -20.32 -18.61
CA TRP A 423 10.45 -21.79 -18.62
C TRP A 423 9.47 -22.36 -17.60
N LEU A 424 9.37 -21.74 -16.42
CA LEU A 424 8.44 -22.14 -15.37
C LEU A 424 7.01 -21.85 -15.82
N PHE A 425 6.75 -20.66 -16.33
CA PHE A 425 5.41 -20.28 -16.81
C PHE A 425 4.93 -21.19 -17.94
N ASP A 426 5.80 -21.53 -18.89
CA ASP A 426 5.43 -22.49 -19.95
C ASP A 426 5.18 -23.90 -19.39
N SER A 427 5.98 -24.37 -18.43
CA SER A 427 5.74 -25.65 -17.75
C SER A 427 4.38 -25.69 -17.06
N VAL A 428 4.03 -24.64 -16.31
CA VAL A 428 2.73 -24.51 -15.63
C VAL A 428 1.58 -24.48 -16.63
N ARG A 429 1.72 -23.73 -17.73
CA ARG A 429 0.75 -23.72 -18.83
C ARG A 429 0.52 -25.12 -19.37
N GLN A 430 1.58 -25.87 -19.71
CA GLN A 430 1.44 -27.21 -20.27
C GLN A 430 0.64 -28.15 -19.36
N VAL A 431 0.85 -28.06 -18.05
CA VAL A 431 0.07 -28.82 -17.06
C VAL A 431 -1.39 -28.33 -17.03
N ALA A 432 -1.61 -27.02 -17.02
CA ALA A 432 -2.95 -26.42 -16.94
C ALA A 432 -3.83 -26.66 -18.17
N SER A 433 -3.23 -26.66 -19.37
CA SER A 433 -3.92 -26.86 -20.66
C SER A 433 -4.34 -28.31 -20.91
N ARG A 434 -3.69 -29.28 -20.25
CA ARG A 434 -4.03 -30.71 -20.34
C ARG A 434 -5.24 -31.11 -19.48
N LEU A 435 -5.65 -30.22 -18.57
CA LEU A 435 -6.74 -30.43 -17.61
C LEU A 435 -8.04 -29.89 -18.12
#